data_AF-A0A254ST50-F1
#
_entry.id   AF-A0A254ST50-F1
#
_cell.length_a   1.000
_cell.length_b   1.000
_cell.length_c   1.000
_cell.angle_alpha   90.00
_cell.angle_beta   90.00
_cell.angle_gamma   90.00
#
_symmetry.space_group_name_H-M   'P 1'
#
loop_
_entity.id
_entity.type
_entity.pdbx_description
1 polymer ?
#
loop_
_entity_poly.entity_id
_entity_poly.type
_entity_poly.pdbx_seq_one_letter_code
_entity_poly.pdbx_strand_id
1 'polypeptide(L)'
;MDLREKPGKVQTFLELMLRFRLIALVVMVIATVSFVATGWQEIVSLPLGSSEALGMWLAETDTAKGLWESARYIGVATIACVVMFVVFGGVRAGIASVVSAMLSFAALYVLGGAESMPLPMFGILALVAVVMFIFVKLSVACALFPFVLSWLFLSGILEIISSKFDAAASLMWGAHSAFAFACAMAFAVVAGKHLSEGAPQAGALVKSAKQLLAPVVIGSLLLVAAMTFDMGERNWVYAALQFVAVLVWFFVFFFSISSFGPWERLRSGSRRVEMKDKKKKAPAKKKK
;
A
#
# COMPACT_ATOMS: atom_id res chain seq x y z
N MET A 1 0.11 33.43 -0.30
CA MET A 1 1.13 32.40 -0.05
C MET A 1 1.50 32.54 1.41
N ASP A 2 0.92 31.71 2.28
CA ASP A 2 1.34 31.73 3.69
C ASP A 2 2.82 31.39 3.76
N LEU A 3 3.53 32.21 4.53
CA LEU A 3 4.93 32.09 4.90
C LEU A 3 5.19 30.66 5.40
N ARG A 4 5.69 29.81 4.50
CA ARG A 4 5.90 28.38 4.73
C ARG A 4 6.87 28.18 5.90
N GLU A 5 6.42 27.50 6.95
CA GLU A 5 7.30 26.71 7.79
C GLU A 5 8.24 25.90 6.90
N LYS A 6 9.53 25.84 7.26
CA LYS A 6 10.51 25.06 6.51
C LYS A 6 10.00 23.63 6.36
N PRO A 7 10.03 23.05 5.14
CA PRO A 7 9.58 21.68 4.94
C PRO A 7 10.39 20.75 5.85
N GLY A 8 9.67 19.96 6.67
CA GLY A 8 10.31 18.98 7.54
C GLY A 8 11.01 17.87 6.73
N LYS A 9 11.95 17.15 7.36
CA LYS A 9 12.80 16.14 6.69
C LYS A 9 12.02 15.12 5.84
N VAL A 10 10.91 14.58 6.38
CA VAL A 10 10.05 13.62 5.67
C VAL A 10 9.42 14.24 4.42
N GLN A 11 8.96 15.49 4.51
CA GLN A 11 8.37 16.17 3.37
C GLN A 11 9.42 16.41 2.27
N THR A 12 10.63 16.83 2.65
CA THR A 12 11.74 17.00 1.70
C THR A 12 12.09 15.69 1.01
N PHE A 13 12.13 14.57 1.75
CA PHE A 13 12.35 13.25 1.18
C PHE A 13 11.27 12.85 0.16
N LEU A 14 9.98 13.01 0.51
CA LEU A 14 8.88 12.69 -0.40
C LEU A 14 8.87 13.59 -1.64
N GLU A 15 9.16 14.88 -1.47
CA GLU A 15 9.32 15.79 -2.61
C GLU A 15 10.52 15.38 -3.50
N LEU A 16 11.61 14.89 -2.91
CA LEU A 16 12.76 14.35 -3.64
C LEU A 16 12.39 13.09 -4.44
N MET A 17 11.64 12.17 -3.86
CA MET A 17 11.15 10.97 -4.54
C MET A 17 10.26 11.34 -5.74
N LEU A 18 9.39 12.35 -5.61
CA LEU A 18 8.61 12.85 -6.74
C LEU A 18 9.48 13.50 -7.82
N ARG A 19 10.59 14.16 -7.46
CA ARG A 19 11.52 14.73 -8.45
C ARG A 19 12.24 13.64 -9.24
N PHE A 20 12.66 12.56 -8.57
CA PHE A 20 13.36 11.44 -9.20
C PHE A 20 12.44 10.29 -9.63
N ARG A 21 11.12 10.54 -9.73
CA ARG A 21 10.12 9.53 -10.07
C ARG A 21 10.40 8.74 -11.35
N LEU A 22 11.06 9.37 -12.34
CA LEU A 22 11.42 8.71 -13.59
C LEU A 22 12.51 7.66 -13.37
N ILE A 23 13.50 7.95 -12.51
CA ILE A 23 14.55 6.99 -12.14
C ILE A 23 13.92 5.79 -11.43
N ALA A 24 13.03 6.03 -10.48
CA ALA A 24 12.31 4.97 -9.78
C ALA A 24 11.50 4.08 -10.76
N LEU A 25 10.81 4.69 -11.72
CA LEU A 25 10.07 3.97 -12.76
C LEU A 25 11.01 3.12 -13.64
N VAL A 26 12.09 3.71 -14.15
CA VAL A 26 13.04 3.00 -15.04
C VAL A 26 13.70 1.84 -14.31
N VAL A 27 14.20 2.06 -13.09
CA VAL A 27 14.83 1.01 -12.27
C VAL A 27 13.84 -0.12 -12.00
N MET A 28 12.60 0.21 -11.62
CA MET A 28 11.58 -0.79 -11.36
C MET A 28 11.22 -1.58 -12.62
N VAL A 29 11.03 -0.93 -13.76
CA VAL A 29 10.70 -1.61 -15.02
C VAL A 29 11.82 -2.54 -15.44
N ILE A 30 13.09 -2.07 -15.42
CA ILE A 30 14.25 -2.91 -15.75
C ILE A 30 14.30 -4.12 -14.82
N ALA A 31 14.23 -3.91 -13.51
CA ALA A 31 14.30 -5.00 -12.55
C ALA A 31 13.13 -5.99 -12.70
N THR A 32 11.90 -5.50 -12.88
CA THR A 32 10.73 -6.34 -13.06
C THR A 32 10.83 -7.16 -14.35
N VAL A 33 11.25 -6.56 -15.46
CA VAL A 33 11.45 -7.27 -16.73
C VAL A 33 12.55 -8.32 -16.58
N SER A 34 13.66 -7.99 -15.90
CA SER A 34 14.71 -8.96 -15.62
C SER A 34 14.18 -10.14 -14.80
N PHE A 35 13.43 -9.90 -13.72
CA PHE A 35 12.85 -10.99 -12.91
C PHE A 35 11.87 -11.85 -13.71
N VAL A 36 11.01 -11.23 -14.51
CA VAL A 36 10.08 -11.96 -15.39
C VAL A 36 10.86 -12.75 -16.45
N ALA A 37 11.95 -12.24 -16.98
CA ALA A 37 12.73 -12.93 -17.99
C ALA A 37 13.52 -14.13 -17.42
N THR A 38 14.03 -14.03 -16.18
CA THR A 38 14.92 -15.06 -15.60
C THR A 38 14.23 -16.00 -14.62
N GLY A 39 13.11 -15.59 -14.00
CA GLY A 39 12.51 -16.25 -12.83
C GLY A 39 10.99 -16.19 -12.79
N TRP A 40 10.32 -16.13 -13.95
CA TRP A 40 8.85 -16.04 -14.03
C TRP A 40 8.13 -17.16 -13.26
N GLN A 41 8.65 -18.39 -13.32
CA GLN A 41 8.07 -19.53 -12.61
C GLN A 41 8.07 -19.32 -11.09
N GLU A 42 9.15 -18.75 -10.56
CA GLU A 42 9.28 -18.46 -9.12
C GLU A 42 8.27 -17.38 -8.71
N ILE A 43 8.12 -16.31 -9.51
CA ILE A 43 7.13 -15.25 -9.25
C ILE A 43 5.69 -15.78 -9.30
N VAL A 44 5.37 -16.65 -10.25
CA VAL A 44 4.03 -17.24 -10.40
C VAL A 44 3.72 -18.26 -9.30
N SER A 45 4.75 -18.96 -8.81
CA SER A 45 4.61 -19.92 -7.73
C SER A 45 4.20 -19.26 -6.40
N LEU A 46 4.55 -17.98 -6.19
CA LEU A 46 4.22 -17.26 -4.97
C LEU A 46 2.69 -17.18 -4.70
N PRO A 47 1.84 -16.63 -5.60
CA PRO A 47 0.39 -16.66 -5.40
C PRO A 47 -0.18 -18.07 -5.29
N LEU A 48 0.36 -19.04 -6.04
CA LEU A 48 -0.11 -20.43 -6.02
C LEU A 48 0.14 -21.07 -4.65
N GLY A 49 1.39 -21.04 -4.19
CA GLY A 49 1.75 -21.55 -2.88
C GLY A 49 1.00 -20.82 -1.76
N SER A 50 0.83 -19.49 -1.89
CA SER A 50 0.04 -18.71 -0.92
C SER A 50 -1.43 -19.15 -0.86
N SER A 51 -2.01 -19.48 -2.01
CA SER A 51 -3.38 -19.95 -2.15
C SER A 51 -3.55 -21.33 -1.51
N GLU A 52 -2.63 -22.26 -1.77
CA GLU A 52 -2.62 -23.59 -1.17
C GLU A 52 -2.41 -23.51 0.35
N ALA A 53 -1.42 -22.73 0.80
CA ALA A 53 -1.15 -22.54 2.22
C ALA A 53 -2.33 -21.91 2.96
N LEU A 54 -3.04 -20.98 2.33
CA LEU A 54 -4.27 -20.41 2.87
C LEU A 54 -5.36 -21.47 2.98
N GLY A 55 -5.52 -22.31 1.95
CA GLY A 55 -6.49 -23.41 1.94
C GLY A 55 -6.22 -24.44 3.04
N MET A 56 -4.97 -24.86 3.19
CA MET A 56 -4.54 -25.78 4.25
C MET A 56 -4.77 -25.17 5.64
N TRP A 57 -4.36 -23.93 5.86
CA TRP A 57 -4.56 -23.25 7.15
C TRP A 57 -6.04 -23.14 7.52
N LEU A 58 -6.92 -22.85 6.55
CA LEU A 58 -8.37 -22.80 6.78
C LEU A 58 -8.96 -24.20 7.05
N ALA A 59 -8.47 -25.23 6.37
CA ALA A 59 -8.94 -26.61 6.55
C ALA A 59 -8.49 -27.23 7.90
N GLU A 60 -7.32 -26.86 8.41
CA GLU A 60 -6.82 -27.30 9.71
C GLU A 60 -7.54 -26.62 10.89
N THR A 61 -8.33 -25.59 10.61
CA THR A 61 -8.88 -24.69 11.62
C THR A 61 -10.41 -24.69 11.64
N ASP A 62 -10.99 -25.73 12.24
CA ASP A 62 -12.45 -25.94 12.28
C ASP A 62 -13.22 -24.98 13.20
N THR A 63 -12.53 -24.19 14.04
CA THR A 63 -13.20 -23.28 15.00
C THR A 63 -12.61 -21.87 14.99
N ALA A 64 -13.45 -20.88 15.27
CA ALA A 64 -13.02 -19.48 15.42
C ALA A 64 -11.94 -19.32 16.52
N LYS A 65 -11.99 -20.17 17.56
CA LYS A 65 -10.97 -20.21 18.61
C LYS A 65 -9.63 -20.72 18.07
N GLY A 66 -9.62 -21.81 17.30
CA GLY A 66 -8.41 -22.32 16.65
C GLY A 66 -7.80 -21.31 15.67
N LEU A 67 -8.64 -20.53 14.98
CA LEU A 67 -8.18 -19.50 14.04
C LEU A 67 -7.51 -18.33 14.75
N TRP A 68 -8.11 -17.92 15.87
CA TRP A 68 -7.50 -16.89 16.70
C TRP A 68 -6.20 -17.36 17.35
N GLU A 69 -6.13 -18.60 17.82
CA GLU A 69 -4.93 -19.15 18.46
C GLU A 69 -3.77 -19.33 17.48
N SER A 70 -4.04 -19.75 16.23
CA SER A 70 -3.02 -19.97 15.20
C SER A 70 -2.48 -18.69 14.54
N ALA A 71 -3.26 -17.59 14.52
CA ALA A 71 -2.85 -16.32 13.90
C ALA A 71 -2.97 -15.13 14.86
N ARG A 72 -2.73 -15.36 16.16
CA ARG A 72 -2.98 -14.37 17.20
C ARG A 72 -2.18 -13.09 16.99
N TYR A 73 -0.88 -13.20 16.69
CA TYR A 73 -0.03 -12.02 16.54
C TYR A 73 -0.35 -11.28 15.24
N ILE A 74 -0.67 -12.00 14.16
CA ILE A 74 -1.12 -11.43 12.88
C ILE A 74 -2.49 -10.74 13.05
N GLY A 75 -3.40 -11.32 13.82
CA GLY A 75 -4.69 -10.74 14.15
C GLY A 75 -4.55 -9.42 14.92
N VAL A 76 -3.70 -9.40 15.95
CA VAL A 76 -3.39 -8.18 16.71
C VAL A 76 -2.70 -7.13 15.83
N ALA A 77 -1.73 -7.52 15.00
CA ALA A 77 -1.05 -6.62 14.07
C ALA A 77 -2.03 -6.02 13.06
N THR A 78 -2.98 -6.81 12.55
CA THR A 78 -4.02 -6.36 11.62
C THR A 78 -4.93 -5.33 12.28
N ILE A 79 -5.42 -5.59 13.50
CA ILE A 79 -6.25 -4.64 14.25
C ILE A 79 -5.48 -3.33 14.48
N ALA A 80 -4.23 -3.41 14.93
CA ALA A 80 -3.38 -2.23 15.15
C ALA A 80 -3.17 -1.44 13.85
N CYS A 81 -2.92 -2.11 12.72
CA CYS A 81 -2.80 -1.47 11.41
C CYS A 81 -4.09 -0.73 11.01
N VAL A 82 -5.25 -1.38 11.16
CA VAL A 82 -6.55 -0.76 10.85
C VAL A 82 -6.78 0.49 11.71
N VAL A 83 -6.51 0.40 13.02
CA VAL A 83 -6.62 1.55 13.93
C VAL A 83 -5.69 2.68 13.48
N MET A 84 -4.44 2.39 13.12
CA MET A 84 -3.52 3.41 12.60
C MET A 84 -4.01 4.02 11.28
N PHE A 85 -4.52 3.23 10.34
CA PHE A 85 -5.10 3.77 9.11
C PHE A 85 -6.31 4.66 9.38
N VAL A 86 -7.14 4.35 10.37
CA VAL A 86 -8.28 5.19 10.78
C VAL A 86 -7.80 6.48 11.45
N VAL A 87 -6.88 6.39 12.41
CA VAL A 87 -6.39 7.54 13.18
C VAL A 87 -5.64 8.51 12.28
N PHE A 88 -4.74 7.99 11.45
CA PHE A 88 -3.91 8.83 10.60
C PHE A 88 -4.61 9.15 9.28
N GLY A 89 -5.25 8.20 8.58
CA GLY A 89 -5.86 8.41 7.26
C GLY A 89 -7.37 8.75 7.27
N GLY A 90 -8.02 8.64 8.43
CA GLY A 90 -9.47 8.77 8.58
C GLY A 90 -10.23 7.47 8.30
N VAL A 91 -11.52 7.44 8.67
CA VAL A 91 -12.38 6.25 8.59
C VAL A 91 -12.41 5.62 7.19
N ARG A 92 -12.47 6.44 6.14
CA ARG A 92 -12.48 5.92 4.75
C ARG A 92 -11.18 5.20 4.38
N ALA A 93 -10.04 5.64 4.89
CA ALA A 93 -8.76 4.96 4.65
C ALA A 93 -8.70 3.62 5.40
N GLY A 94 -9.25 3.56 6.62
CA GLY A 94 -9.39 2.31 7.37
C GLY A 94 -10.35 1.31 6.71
N ILE A 95 -11.49 1.78 6.19
CA ILE A 95 -12.40 0.90 5.45
C ILE A 95 -11.72 0.40 4.17
N ALA A 96 -11.05 1.28 3.43
CA ALA A 96 -10.34 0.90 2.21
C ALA A 96 -9.25 -0.13 2.51
N SER A 97 -8.48 0.02 3.59
CA SER A 97 -7.44 -0.96 3.96
C SER A 97 -8.03 -2.34 4.30
N VAL A 98 -9.11 -2.38 5.08
CA VAL A 98 -9.81 -3.64 5.41
C VAL A 98 -10.36 -4.33 4.16
N VAL A 99 -11.13 -3.60 3.34
CA VAL A 99 -11.74 -4.17 2.13
C VAL A 99 -10.65 -4.68 1.18
N SER A 100 -9.54 -3.95 1.04
CA SER A 100 -8.43 -4.34 0.17
C SER A 100 -7.75 -5.61 0.68
N ALA A 101 -7.43 -5.68 1.97
CA ALA A 101 -6.82 -6.87 2.54
C ALA A 101 -7.74 -8.10 2.40
N MET A 102 -9.05 -7.94 2.65
CA MET A 102 -10.03 -9.01 2.44
C MET A 102 -10.11 -9.44 0.99
N LEU A 103 -10.11 -8.51 0.04
CA LEU A 103 -10.11 -8.83 -1.39
C LEU A 103 -8.85 -9.58 -1.82
N SER A 104 -7.68 -9.24 -1.26
CA SER A 104 -6.43 -9.98 -1.52
C SER A 104 -6.52 -11.44 -1.06
N PHE A 105 -7.00 -11.69 0.17
CA PHE A 105 -7.16 -13.06 0.66
C PHE A 105 -8.30 -13.81 -0.04
N ALA A 106 -9.39 -13.14 -0.38
CA ALA A 106 -10.48 -13.74 -1.16
C ALA A 106 -9.99 -14.15 -2.56
N ALA A 107 -9.15 -13.33 -3.21
CA ALA A 107 -8.55 -13.67 -4.49
C ALA A 107 -7.64 -14.92 -4.38
N LEU A 108 -6.84 -15.02 -3.31
CA LEU A 108 -6.04 -16.21 -3.02
C LEU A 108 -6.91 -17.44 -2.78
N TYR A 109 -8.01 -17.31 -2.03
CA TYR A 109 -8.93 -18.40 -1.79
C TYR A 109 -9.60 -18.89 -3.10
N VAL A 110 -10.04 -17.97 -3.95
CA VAL A 110 -10.65 -18.28 -5.26
C VAL A 110 -9.64 -18.93 -6.22
N LEU A 111 -8.35 -18.59 -6.12
CA LEU A 111 -7.31 -19.22 -6.95
C LEU A 111 -7.21 -20.73 -6.68
N GLY A 112 -7.50 -21.18 -5.45
CA GLY A 112 -7.61 -22.60 -5.07
C GLY A 112 -6.43 -23.49 -5.47
N GLY A 113 -5.21 -22.94 -5.60
CA GLY A 113 -4.04 -23.67 -6.09
C GLY A 113 -4.08 -24.06 -7.58
N ALA A 114 -5.02 -23.52 -8.37
CA ALA A 114 -5.15 -23.89 -9.77
C ALA A 114 -3.98 -23.32 -10.61
N GLU A 115 -3.04 -24.16 -11.04
CA GLU A 115 -1.83 -23.76 -11.79
C GLU A 115 -2.10 -22.97 -13.08
N SER A 116 -3.28 -23.12 -13.66
CA SER A 116 -3.69 -22.40 -14.87
C SER A 116 -4.16 -20.96 -14.62
N MET A 117 -4.46 -20.59 -13.36
CA MET A 117 -5.10 -19.32 -12.99
C MET A 117 -4.16 -18.15 -12.65
N PRO A 118 -2.91 -18.32 -12.17
CA PRO A 118 -2.03 -17.20 -11.82
C PRO A 118 -1.74 -16.26 -13.00
N LEU A 119 -1.50 -16.81 -14.19
CA LEU A 119 -1.11 -16.04 -15.36
C LEU A 119 -2.30 -15.20 -15.90
N PRO A 120 -3.51 -15.78 -16.05
CA PRO A 120 -4.73 -15.01 -16.24
C PRO A 120 -5.00 -14.00 -15.13
N MET A 121 -4.72 -14.33 -13.86
CA MET A 121 -4.94 -13.43 -12.73
C MET A 121 -4.12 -12.14 -12.87
N PHE A 122 -2.80 -12.25 -13.12
CA PHE A 122 -1.96 -11.07 -13.34
C PHE A 122 -2.37 -10.29 -14.61
N GLY A 123 -2.66 -11.00 -15.71
CA GLY A 123 -3.04 -10.38 -16.98
C GLY A 123 -4.38 -9.64 -16.92
N ILE A 124 -5.42 -10.27 -16.37
CA ILE A 124 -6.75 -9.68 -16.20
C ILE A 124 -6.68 -8.54 -15.19
N LEU A 125 -5.98 -8.70 -14.07
CA LEU A 125 -5.82 -7.63 -13.09
C LEU A 125 -5.12 -6.42 -13.71
N ALA A 126 -4.04 -6.63 -14.48
CA ALA A 126 -3.36 -5.54 -15.19
C ALA A 126 -4.28 -4.86 -16.21
N LEU A 127 -5.03 -5.64 -17.00
CA LEU A 127 -5.97 -5.10 -17.99
C LEU A 127 -7.07 -4.27 -17.32
N VAL A 128 -7.72 -4.81 -16.28
CA VAL A 128 -8.74 -4.11 -15.50
C VAL A 128 -8.16 -2.86 -14.86
N ALA A 129 -6.94 -2.94 -14.30
CA ALA A 129 -6.27 -1.79 -13.71
C ALA A 129 -5.99 -0.68 -14.74
N VAL A 130 -5.55 -1.03 -15.96
CA VAL A 130 -5.36 -0.06 -17.06
C VAL A 130 -6.68 0.57 -17.49
N VAL A 131 -7.72 -0.23 -17.70
CA VAL A 131 -9.05 0.27 -18.07
C VAL A 131 -9.58 1.22 -17.00
N MET A 132 -9.50 0.83 -15.73
CA MET A 132 -9.91 1.69 -14.62
C MET A 132 -9.07 2.96 -14.55
N PHE A 133 -7.76 2.88 -14.74
CA PHE A 133 -6.86 4.02 -14.74
C PHE A 133 -7.18 5.04 -15.84
N ILE A 134 -7.59 4.58 -17.02
CA ILE A 134 -7.90 5.45 -18.16
C ILE A 134 -9.31 6.03 -18.05
N PHE A 135 -10.32 5.24 -17.65
CA PHE A 135 -11.72 5.62 -17.78
C PHE A 135 -12.41 6.00 -16.47
N VAL A 136 -11.94 5.50 -15.31
CA VAL A 136 -12.65 5.66 -14.04
C VAL A 136 -12.14 6.86 -13.26
N LYS A 137 -13.06 7.79 -12.95
CA LYS A 137 -12.77 9.00 -12.17
C LYS A 137 -12.87 8.73 -10.66
N LEU A 138 -12.04 7.81 -10.16
CA LEU A 138 -11.97 7.44 -8.74
C LEU A 138 -10.52 7.42 -8.26
N SER A 139 -10.25 7.87 -7.04
CA SER A 139 -8.88 7.92 -6.52
C SER A 139 -8.23 6.55 -6.41
N VAL A 140 -9.00 5.54 -6.02
CA VAL A 140 -8.59 4.13 -5.98
C VAL A 140 -8.20 3.60 -7.36
N ALA A 141 -8.97 3.95 -8.41
CA ALA A 141 -8.65 3.57 -9.79
C ALA A 141 -7.32 4.18 -10.28
N CYS A 142 -7.04 5.43 -9.90
CA CYS A 142 -5.77 6.09 -10.22
C CYS A 142 -4.54 5.42 -9.58
N ALA A 143 -4.71 4.75 -8.44
CA ALA A 143 -3.63 4.04 -7.75
C ALA A 143 -3.52 2.56 -8.13
N LEU A 144 -4.56 1.96 -8.71
CA LEU A 144 -4.62 0.53 -8.99
C LEU A 144 -3.56 0.08 -10.00
N PHE A 145 -3.41 0.79 -11.12
CA PHE A 145 -2.38 0.46 -12.11
C PHE A 145 -0.94 0.66 -11.58
N PRO A 146 -0.60 1.80 -10.94
CA PRO A 146 0.67 1.94 -10.23
C PRO A 146 0.94 0.82 -9.21
N PHE A 147 -0.09 0.40 -8.46
CA PHE A 147 0.01 -0.72 -7.53
C PHE A 147 0.34 -2.02 -8.24
N VAL A 148 -0.39 -2.43 -9.27
CA VAL A 148 -0.15 -3.70 -9.99
C VAL A 148 1.28 -3.74 -10.55
N LEU A 149 1.73 -2.64 -11.15
CA LEU A 149 3.07 -2.54 -11.71
C LEU A 149 4.16 -2.66 -10.63
N SER A 150 4.00 -1.95 -9.51
CA SER A 150 4.97 -2.02 -8.41
C SER A 150 4.84 -3.28 -7.56
N TRP A 151 3.69 -3.95 -7.58
CA TRP A 151 3.44 -5.19 -6.83
C TRP A 151 4.17 -6.38 -7.42
N LEU A 152 4.28 -6.46 -8.75
CA LEU A 152 5.15 -7.45 -9.41
C LEU A 152 6.62 -7.27 -8.97
N PHE A 153 7.08 -6.02 -8.92
CA PHE A 153 8.42 -5.70 -8.43
C PHE A 153 8.62 -6.12 -6.96
N LEU A 154 7.64 -5.84 -6.08
CA LEU A 154 7.67 -6.30 -4.69
C LEU A 154 7.76 -7.83 -4.61
N SER A 155 6.97 -8.52 -5.42
CA SER A 155 6.95 -9.99 -5.45
C SER A 155 8.32 -10.56 -5.84
N GLY A 156 8.98 -9.97 -6.84
CA GLY A 156 10.35 -10.34 -7.20
C GLY A 156 11.37 -10.08 -6.08
N ILE A 157 11.27 -8.96 -5.36
CA ILE A 157 12.14 -8.72 -4.20
C ILE A 157 11.91 -9.76 -3.09
N LEU A 158 10.65 -10.06 -2.79
CA LEU A 158 10.31 -11.02 -1.73
C LEU A 158 10.72 -12.46 -2.09
N GLU A 159 10.64 -12.83 -3.38
CA GLU A 159 11.20 -14.09 -3.87
C GLU A 159 12.70 -14.16 -3.56
N ILE A 160 13.49 -13.17 -3.97
CA ILE A 160 14.97 -13.19 -3.81
C ILE A 160 15.35 -13.29 -2.33
N ILE A 161 14.61 -12.59 -1.49
CA ILE A 161 14.82 -12.67 -0.05
C ILE A 161 14.45 -14.07 0.45
N SER A 162 13.37 -14.69 -0.02
CA SER A 162 12.97 -16.02 0.44
C SER A 162 13.91 -17.12 -0.03
N SER A 163 14.34 -17.11 -1.29
CA SER A 163 15.25 -18.11 -1.86
C SER A 163 16.64 -18.11 -1.21
N LYS A 164 17.10 -16.97 -0.67
CA LYS A 164 18.37 -16.89 0.06
C LYS A 164 18.33 -17.49 1.47
N PHE A 165 17.15 -17.66 2.05
CA PHE A 165 16.98 -18.10 3.43
C PHE A 165 16.22 -19.43 3.54
N ASP A 166 16.00 -20.13 2.43
CA ASP A 166 15.29 -21.43 2.33
C ASP A 166 13.93 -21.44 3.06
N ALA A 167 13.29 -20.27 3.11
CA ALA A 167 12.03 -20.09 3.80
C ALA A 167 10.87 -20.42 2.87
N ALA A 168 9.94 -21.27 3.31
CA ALA A 168 8.68 -21.54 2.61
C ALA A 168 7.88 -20.23 2.51
N ALA A 169 7.96 -19.57 1.35
CA ALA A 169 7.55 -18.19 1.14
C ALA A 169 6.04 -17.97 1.02
N SER A 170 5.24 -19.04 1.07
CA SER A 170 3.87 -19.03 0.55
C SER A 170 2.97 -18.05 1.30
N LEU A 171 2.53 -18.36 2.52
CA LEU A 171 1.53 -17.52 3.18
C LEU A 171 2.07 -16.12 3.58
N MET A 172 3.39 -16.02 3.78
CA MET A 172 4.08 -14.75 4.04
C MET A 172 3.94 -13.77 2.87
N TRP A 173 4.06 -14.22 1.62
CA TRP A 173 3.84 -13.36 0.46
C TRP A 173 2.38 -12.87 0.39
N GLY A 174 1.42 -13.74 0.69
CA GLY A 174 -0.01 -13.39 0.71
C GLY A 174 -0.32 -12.24 1.69
N ALA A 175 0.21 -12.33 2.91
CA ALA A 175 0.01 -11.29 3.91
C ALA A 175 0.81 -9.99 3.60
N HIS A 176 2.00 -10.07 3.00
CA HIS A 176 2.70 -8.89 2.45
C HIS A 176 1.89 -8.21 1.34
N SER A 177 1.33 -9.00 0.42
CA SER A 177 0.51 -8.50 -0.70
C SER A 177 -0.78 -7.85 -0.21
N ALA A 178 -1.45 -8.45 0.76
CA ALA A 178 -2.64 -7.87 1.40
C ALA A 178 -2.32 -6.53 2.10
N PHE A 179 -1.20 -6.47 2.83
CA PHE A 179 -0.77 -5.24 3.49
C PHE A 179 -0.35 -4.15 2.48
N ALA A 180 0.39 -4.53 1.44
CA ALA A 180 0.79 -3.63 0.36
C ALA A 180 -0.45 -3.03 -0.35
N PHE A 181 -1.44 -3.86 -0.66
CA PHE A 181 -2.68 -3.40 -1.29
C PHE A 181 -3.48 -2.50 -0.36
N ALA A 182 -3.58 -2.85 0.93
CA ALA A 182 -4.19 -2.01 1.95
C ALA A 182 -3.53 -0.63 2.06
N CYS A 183 -2.20 -0.58 2.07
CA CYS A 183 -1.43 0.68 2.06
C CYS A 183 -1.73 1.52 0.82
N ALA A 184 -1.73 0.89 -0.36
CA ALA A 184 -1.97 1.56 -1.63
C ALA A 184 -3.38 2.17 -1.71
N MET A 185 -4.39 1.44 -1.26
CA MET A 185 -5.78 1.93 -1.28
C MET A 185 -6.04 2.99 -0.21
N ALA A 186 -5.47 2.83 1.00
CA ALA A 186 -5.50 3.89 2.01
C ALA A 186 -4.84 5.18 1.49
N PHE A 187 -3.68 5.07 0.84
CA PHE A 187 -3.00 6.19 0.19
C PHE A 187 -3.87 6.86 -0.87
N ALA A 188 -4.51 6.06 -1.74
CA ALA A 188 -5.39 6.56 -2.78
C ALA A 188 -6.58 7.34 -2.20
N VAL A 189 -7.20 6.84 -1.14
CA VAL A 189 -8.32 7.52 -0.47
C VAL A 189 -7.90 8.84 0.16
N VAL A 190 -6.76 8.86 0.87
CA VAL A 190 -6.25 10.09 1.50
C VAL A 190 -5.83 11.11 0.45
N ALA A 191 -5.15 10.69 -0.61
CA ALA A 191 -4.78 11.56 -1.74
C ALA A 191 -6.03 12.13 -2.43
N GLY A 192 -7.04 11.29 -2.67
CA GLY A 192 -8.32 11.69 -3.24
C GLY A 192 -9.03 12.75 -2.40
N LYS A 193 -9.00 12.61 -1.07
CA LYS A 193 -9.55 13.61 -0.14
C LYS A 193 -8.87 14.98 -0.35
N HIS A 194 -7.54 15.04 -0.33
CA HIS A 194 -6.83 16.31 -0.52
C HIS A 194 -7.03 16.93 -1.91
N LEU A 195 -7.15 16.10 -2.95
CA LEU A 195 -7.47 16.58 -4.31
C LEU A 195 -8.88 17.17 -4.37
N SER A 196 -9.85 16.53 -3.71
CA SER A 196 -11.23 17.04 -3.62
C SER A 196 -11.34 18.35 -2.83
N GLU A 197 -10.37 18.62 -1.95
CA GLU A 197 -10.20 19.90 -1.24
C GLU A 197 -9.47 20.97 -2.10
N GLY A 198 -9.08 20.62 -3.33
CA GLY A 198 -8.46 21.55 -4.30
C GLY A 198 -6.93 21.63 -4.23
N ALA A 199 -6.28 20.77 -3.44
CA ALA A 199 -4.82 20.72 -3.37
C ALA A 199 -4.20 20.37 -4.75
N PRO A 200 -3.01 20.91 -5.08
CA PRO A 200 -2.28 20.49 -6.28
C PRO A 200 -1.87 19.02 -6.15
N GLN A 201 -1.81 18.29 -7.28
CA GLN A 201 -1.52 16.85 -7.31
C GLN A 201 -0.30 16.46 -6.48
N ALA A 202 0.87 17.03 -6.76
CA ALA A 202 2.09 16.71 -6.02
C ALA A 202 1.94 16.99 -4.52
N GLY A 203 1.24 18.08 -4.15
CA GLY A 203 0.96 18.42 -2.76
C GLY A 203 0.01 17.44 -2.07
N ALA A 204 -1.01 16.93 -2.77
CA ALA A 204 -1.93 15.94 -2.26
C ALA A 204 -1.22 14.60 -2.00
N LEU A 205 -0.38 14.15 -2.94
CA LEU A 205 0.39 12.90 -2.82
C LEU A 205 1.42 13.00 -1.67
N VAL A 206 2.19 14.09 -1.58
CA VAL A 206 3.17 14.27 -0.50
C VAL A 206 2.47 14.32 0.87
N LYS A 207 1.33 15.01 0.97
CA LYS A 207 0.56 15.05 2.22
C LYS A 207 0.02 13.68 2.61
N SER A 208 -0.55 12.93 1.66
CA SER A 208 -1.08 11.59 1.95
C SER A 208 0.02 10.61 2.35
N ALA A 209 1.15 10.59 1.64
CA ALA A 209 2.30 9.74 2.01
C ALA A 209 2.90 10.12 3.36
N LYS A 210 2.99 11.42 3.68
CA LYS A 210 3.45 11.89 5.00
C LYS A 210 2.49 11.46 6.11
N GLN A 211 1.18 11.58 5.87
CA GLN A 211 0.14 11.20 6.82
C GLN A 211 0.13 9.69 7.07
N LEU A 212 0.41 8.90 6.03
CA LEU A 212 0.51 7.44 6.13
C LEU A 212 1.89 6.92 6.52
N LEU A 213 2.88 7.78 6.79
CA LEU A 213 4.22 7.37 7.19
C LEU A 213 4.19 6.41 8.39
N ALA A 214 3.54 6.82 9.48
CA ALA A 214 3.47 6.02 10.70
C ALA A 214 2.69 4.70 10.48
N PRO A 215 1.48 4.70 9.89
CA PRO A 215 0.77 3.45 9.58
C PRO A 215 1.58 2.47 8.72
N VAL A 216 2.31 2.96 7.71
CA VAL A 216 3.10 2.09 6.84
C VAL A 216 4.32 1.55 7.56
N VAL A 217 5.08 2.39 8.28
CA VAL A 217 6.30 1.99 8.99
C VAL A 217 6.01 1.08 10.17
N ILE A 218 5.07 1.47 11.03
CA ILE A 218 4.73 0.66 12.20
C ILE A 218 3.96 -0.58 11.74
N GLY A 219 3.09 -0.46 10.74
CA GLY A 219 2.33 -1.58 10.21
C GLY A 219 3.21 -2.64 9.56
N SER A 220 4.20 -2.25 8.75
CA SER A 220 5.15 -3.21 8.17
C SER A 220 6.01 -3.87 9.24
N LEU A 221 6.43 -3.13 10.28
CA LEU A 221 7.17 -3.70 11.40
C LEU A 221 6.34 -4.72 12.17
N LEU A 222 5.08 -4.39 12.48
CA LEU A 222 4.15 -5.28 13.16
C LEU A 222 3.82 -6.51 12.31
N LEU A 223 3.66 -6.35 11.00
CA LEU A 223 3.40 -7.45 10.08
C LEU A 223 4.56 -8.45 10.07
N VAL A 224 5.78 -7.95 9.87
CA VAL A 224 6.98 -8.79 9.84
C VAL A 224 7.20 -9.45 11.19
N ALA A 225 7.07 -8.71 12.29
CA ALA A 225 7.17 -9.28 13.63
C ALA A 225 6.13 -10.39 13.84
N ALA A 226 4.87 -10.13 13.52
CA ALA A 226 3.80 -11.12 13.64
C ALA A 226 4.08 -12.37 12.80
N MET A 227 4.50 -12.21 11.54
CA MET A 227 4.86 -13.35 10.69
C MET A 227 6.05 -14.14 11.25
N THR A 228 7.07 -13.51 11.82
CA THR A 228 8.18 -14.25 12.45
C THR A 228 7.77 -15.07 13.68
N PHE A 229 6.66 -14.72 14.33
CA PHE A 229 6.13 -15.46 15.47
C PHE A 229 5.09 -16.51 15.07
N ASP A 230 4.20 -16.19 14.13
CA ASP A 230 3.07 -17.06 13.73
C ASP A 230 3.39 -17.97 12.53
N MET A 231 4.30 -17.57 11.62
CA MET A 231 4.43 -18.19 10.28
C MET A 231 5.86 -18.52 9.83
N GLY A 232 6.89 -18.02 10.52
CA GLY A 232 8.28 -18.10 10.04
C GLY A 232 9.25 -18.74 11.02
N GLU A 233 10.42 -19.09 10.51
CA GLU A 233 11.59 -19.33 11.36
C GLU A 233 12.04 -18.02 12.00
N ARG A 234 12.55 -18.09 13.24
CA ARG A 234 13.01 -16.91 14.00
C ARG A 234 14.34 -16.39 13.45
N ASN A 235 14.30 -15.77 12.26
CA ASN A 235 15.43 -15.14 11.62
C ASN A 235 15.20 -13.62 11.49
N TRP A 236 15.91 -12.87 12.33
CA TRP A 236 15.79 -11.42 12.40
C TRP A 236 16.37 -10.70 11.16
N VAL A 237 17.33 -11.32 10.45
CA VAL A 237 17.91 -10.75 9.22
C VAL A 237 16.89 -10.84 8.09
N TYR A 238 16.26 -12.01 7.93
CA TYR A 238 15.19 -12.23 6.96
C TYR A 238 14.03 -11.24 7.19
N ALA A 239 13.60 -11.12 8.44
CA ALA A 239 12.58 -10.16 8.86
C ALA A 239 12.96 -8.70 8.52
N ALA A 240 14.18 -8.28 8.87
CA ALA A 240 14.66 -6.93 8.59
C ALA A 240 14.70 -6.63 7.08
N LEU A 241 15.10 -7.59 6.25
CA LEU A 241 15.12 -7.43 4.80
C LEU A 241 13.71 -7.26 4.23
N GLN A 242 12.74 -8.04 4.70
CA GLN A 242 11.33 -7.89 4.28
C GLN A 242 10.75 -6.55 4.70
N PHE A 243 11.02 -6.13 5.94
CA PHE A 243 10.61 -4.81 6.44
C PHE A 243 11.15 -3.68 5.55
N VAL A 244 12.46 -3.70 5.25
CA VAL A 244 13.09 -2.71 4.37
C VAL A 244 12.51 -2.79 2.96
N ALA A 245 12.27 -3.98 2.42
CA ALA A 245 11.68 -4.17 1.10
C ALA A 245 10.31 -3.49 0.99
N VAL A 246 9.43 -3.65 1.99
CA VAL A 246 8.11 -3.00 2.01
C VAL A 246 8.23 -1.48 2.08
N LEU A 247 9.14 -0.94 2.90
CA LEU A 247 9.34 0.51 3.00
C LEU A 247 9.87 1.12 1.71
N VAL A 248 10.90 0.48 1.13
CA VAL A 248 11.49 0.90 -0.14
C VAL A 248 10.44 0.81 -1.24
N TRP A 249 9.70 -0.29 -1.31
CA TRP A 249 8.59 -0.45 -2.24
C TRP A 249 7.57 0.68 -2.11
N PHE A 250 7.06 0.97 -0.91
CA PHE A 250 6.00 1.95 -0.73
C PHE A 250 6.49 3.38 -1.01
N PHE A 251 7.58 3.81 -0.38
CA PHE A 251 8.01 5.21 -0.42
C PHE A 251 8.88 5.59 -1.62
N VAL A 252 9.65 4.65 -2.17
CA VAL A 252 10.56 4.92 -3.30
C VAL A 252 9.88 4.59 -4.62
N PHE A 253 9.19 3.46 -4.71
CA PHE A 253 8.63 2.96 -5.97
C PHE A 253 7.15 3.31 -6.13
N PHE A 254 6.27 2.69 -5.35
CA PHE A 254 4.82 2.85 -5.47
C PHE A 254 4.38 4.32 -5.37
N PHE A 255 4.86 5.06 -4.37
CA PHE A 255 4.55 6.48 -4.19
C PHE A 255 4.98 7.33 -5.41
N SER A 256 6.21 7.12 -5.89
CA SER A 256 6.76 7.86 -7.02
C SER A 256 5.97 7.60 -8.31
N ILE A 257 5.66 6.33 -8.58
CA ILE A 257 4.97 5.90 -9.79
C ILE A 257 3.50 6.28 -9.75
N SER A 258 2.89 6.27 -8.56
CA SER A 258 1.54 6.79 -8.36
C SER A 258 1.42 8.20 -8.91
N SER A 259 2.47 9.03 -8.88
CA SER A 259 2.40 10.39 -9.42
C SER A 259 2.18 10.50 -10.93
N PHE A 260 2.32 9.43 -11.71
CA PHE A 260 1.96 9.40 -13.14
C PHE A 260 0.46 9.18 -13.39
N GLY A 261 -0.32 8.92 -12.33
CA GLY A 261 -1.77 8.78 -12.44
C GLY A 261 -2.49 10.06 -12.89
N PRO A 262 -3.69 9.94 -13.49
CA PRO A 262 -4.49 11.08 -13.94
C PRO A 262 -5.24 11.76 -12.76
N TRP A 263 -4.51 12.06 -11.68
CA TRP A 263 -5.05 12.61 -10.43
C TRP A 263 -5.70 13.99 -10.61
N GLU A 264 -5.26 14.76 -11.61
CA GLU A 264 -5.81 16.09 -11.91
C GLU A 264 -7.32 16.05 -12.17
N ARG A 265 -7.82 14.95 -12.73
CA ARG A 265 -9.26 14.75 -12.97
C ARG A 265 -10.07 14.83 -11.67
N LEU A 266 -9.49 14.43 -10.55
CA LEU A 266 -10.14 14.36 -9.24
C LEU A 266 -10.14 15.70 -8.49
N ARG A 267 -9.44 16.71 -9.01
CA ARG A 267 -9.31 18.00 -8.35
C ARG A 267 -10.60 18.80 -8.46
N SER A 268 -11.07 19.37 -7.35
CA SER A 268 -12.19 20.31 -7.39
C SER A 268 -11.76 21.59 -8.13
N GLY A 269 -12.43 21.93 -9.23
CA GLY A 269 -12.13 23.13 -10.03
C GLY A 269 -12.31 24.46 -9.30
N SER A 270 -13.02 24.48 -8.16
CA SER A 270 -13.16 25.67 -7.33
C SER A 270 -12.05 25.72 -6.27
N ARG A 271 -11.13 26.70 -6.35
CA ARG A 271 -10.49 27.22 -5.14
C ARG A 271 -11.59 27.82 -4.28
N ARG A 272 -12.21 27.03 -3.38
CA ARG A 272 -12.89 27.63 -2.23
C ARG A 272 -11.79 28.17 -1.33
N VAL A 273 -11.43 29.42 -1.56
CA VAL A 273 -10.70 30.20 -0.56
C VAL A 273 -11.69 30.33 0.59
N GLU A 274 -11.59 29.43 1.58
CA GLU A 274 -12.19 29.70 2.89
C GLU A 274 -11.46 30.92 3.45
N MET A 275 -11.98 32.11 3.13
CA MET A 275 -11.68 33.29 3.91
C MET A 275 -12.26 33.01 5.30
N LYS A 276 -11.43 32.46 6.18
CA LYS A 276 -11.66 32.59 7.61
C LYS A 276 -11.60 34.09 7.89
N ASP A 277 -12.75 34.73 7.81
CA ASP A 277 -12.94 36.09 8.29
C ASP A 277 -12.53 36.08 9.76
N LYS A 278 -11.28 36.48 10.00
CA LYS A 278 -10.83 36.93 11.30
C LYS A 278 -11.71 38.13 11.60
N LYS A 279 -12.81 37.90 12.33
CA LYS A 279 -13.60 38.97 12.96
C LYS A 279 -12.62 39.85 13.73
N LYS A 280 -12.22 40.96 13.13
CA LYS A 280 -11.55 42.05 13.83
C LYS A 280 -12.53 42.48 14.92
N LYS A 281 -12.14 42.30 16.18
CA LYS A 281 -12.88 42.88 17.31
C LYS A 281 -12.94 44.39 17.07
N ALA A 282 -14.15 44.91 16.84
CA ALA A 282 -14.36 46.35 16.77
C ALA A 282 -13.93 46.98 18.10
N PRO A 283 -13.22 48.12 18.10
CA PRO A 283 -12.85 48.79 19.33
C PRO A 283 -14.12 49.28 20.03
N ALA A 284 -14.26 48.93 21.31
CA ALA A 284 -15.36 49.38 22.15
C ALA A 284 -15.40 50.91 22.19
N LYS A 285 -16.51 51.50 21.74
CA LYS A 285 -16.78 52.94 21.91
C LYS A 285 -16.79 53.25 23.42
N LYS A 286 -15.83 54.05 23.89
CA LYS A 286 -15.94 54.73 25.19
C LYS A 286 -17.14 55.68 25.13
N LYS A 287 -18.14 55.46 25.98
CA LYS A 287 -19.18 56.46 26.25
C LYS A 287 -18.55 57.59 27.08
N LYS A 288 -18.80 58.84 26.65
CA LYS A 288 -18.62 60.05 27.46
C LYS A 288 -19.69 60.10 28.55
#